data_AF-A0A2V8TS25-F1
#
_entry.id   AF-A0A2V8TS25-F1
#
_cell.length_a   1.000
_cell.length_b   1.000
_cell.length_c   1.000
_cell.angle_alpha   90.00
_cell.angle_beta   90.00
_cell.angle_gamma   90.00
#
_symmetry.space_group_name_H-M   'P 1'
#
loop_
_entity.id
_entity.type
_entity.pdbx_description
1 polymer ?
#
loop_
_entity_poly.entity_id
_entity_poly.type
_entity_poly.pdbx_seq_one_letter_code
_entity_poly.pdbx_strand_id
1 'polypeptide(L)' 'MPEVSPGRSGTEDKVGSMSDSLTPQQWYALYVRSHHEKNVSAQLEGKSYEVFLPLYWARHRWADRWKTLSLPLFP' A
#
# COMPACT_ATOMS: atom_id res chain seq x y z
N MET A 1 -40.12 -56.99 0.82
CA MET A 1 -39.51 -57.36 -0.48
C MET A 1 -40.08 -56.39 -1.52
N PRO A 2 -39.33 -55.74 -2.44
CA PRO A 2 -37.88 -55.45 -2.59
C PRO A 2 -37.59 -53.91 -2.57
N GLU A 3 -36.37 -53.46 -2.21
CA GLU A 3 -35.31 -52.86 -3.07
C GLU A 3 -35.51 -51.39 -3.50
N VAL A 4 -34.63 -50.48 -3.03
CA VAL A 4 -33.75 -49.64 -3.88
C VAL A 4 -32.92 -48.67 -3.01
N SER A 5 -31.60 -48.84 -3.02
CA SER A 5 -30.60 -47.77 -2.83
C SER A 5 -30.25 -47.27 -4.23
N PRO A 6 -29.96 -45.98 -4.50
CA PRO A 6 -28.80 -45.30 -3.94
C PRO A 6 -28.95 -43.76 -3.78
N GLY A 7 -28.02 -43.12 -3.07
CA GLY A 7 -28.03 -41.66 -2.95
C GLY A 7 -26.88 -41.09 -2.16
N ARG A 8 -25.65 -41.33 -2.63
CA ARG A 8 -24.46 -40.58 -2.20
C ARG A 8 -24.53 -39.19 -2.82
N SER A 9 -25.28 -38.28 -2.22
CA SER A 9 -25.23 -36.85 -2.55
C SER A 9 -24.41 -36.14 -1.49
N GLY A 10 -23.12 -36.02 -1.77
CA GLY A 10 -22.27 -35.04 -1.11
C GLY A 10 -22.79 -33.65 -1.45
N THR A 11 -23.33 -32.96 -0.46
CA THR A 11 -23.50 -31.51 -0.53
C THR A 11 -22.22 -30.90 -0.01
N GLU A 12 -21.29 -30.77 -0.94
CA GLU A 12 -20.26 -29.74 -1.07
C GLU A 12 -20.13 -28.80 0.14
N ASP A 13 -19.20 -29.15 1.02
CA ASP A 13 -18.41 -28.18 1.76
C ASP A 13 -17.69 -27.27 0.76
N LYS A 14 -18.38 -26.26 0.22
CA LYS A 14 -17.72 -25.11 -0.39
C LYS A 14 -17.62 -24.01 0.65
N VAL A 15 -16.89 -24.31 1.72
CA VAL A 15 -16.26 -23.27 2.53
C VAL A 15 -15.32 -22.53 1.57
N GLY A 16 -15.76 -21.34 1.16
CA GLY A 16 -14.94 -20.45 0.37
C GLY A 16 -13.62 -20.27 1.10
N SER A 17 -12.55 -20.77 0.48
CA SER A 17 -11.18 -20.48 0.86
C SER A 17 -10.98 -18.97 0.72
N MET A 18 -11.31 -18.24 1.78
CA MET A 18 -10.86 -16.88 2.03
C MET A 18 -9.79 -16.96 3.11
N SER A 19 -8.74 -17.73 2.81
CA SER A 19 -7.43 -17.42 3.38
C SER A 19 -6.89 -16.23 2.59
N ASP A 20 -7.47 -15.05 2.81
CA ASP A 20 -6.70 -13.82 2.67
C ASP A 20 -5.66 -13.95 3.77
N SER A 21 -4.49 -14.45 3.38
CA SER A 21 -3.35 -14.68 4.24
C SER A 21 -3.15 -13.40 5.05
N LEU A 22 -3.39 -13.49 6.37
CA LEU A 22 -3.18 -12.44 7.38
C LEU A 22 -1.69 -12.07 7.53
N THR A 23 -0.92 -12.06 6.43
CA THR A 23 0.41 -11.47 6.42
C THR A 23 0.23 -9.99 6.72
N PRO A 24 0.66 -9.51 7.89
CA PRO A 24 0.53 -8.11 8.22
C PRO A 24 1.25 -7.30 7.15
N GLN A 25 0.60 -6.27 6.62
CA GLN A 25 1.22 -5.38 5.65
C GLN A 25 2.48 -4.76 6.27
N GLN A 26 3.64 -5.09 5.70
CA GLN A 26 4.93 -4.67 6.24
C GLN A 26 5.28 -3.30 5.67
N TRP A 27 5.36 -2.30 6.55
CA TRP A 27 5.82 -0.96 6.21
C TRP A 27 7.33 -0.86 6.42
N TYR A 28 8.00 -0.23 5.45
CA TYR A 28 9.43 0.00 5.49
C TYR A 28 9.73 1.48 5.32
N ALA A 29 10.67 1.99 6.12
CA ALA A 29 11.22 3.33 5.92
C ALA A 29 12.37 3.25 4.92
N LEU A 30 12.34 4.10 3.90
CA LEU A 30 13.39 4.20 2.89
C LEU A 30 14.14 5.51 3.07
N TYR A 31 15.47 5.44 3.21
CA TYR A 31 16.31 6.61 3.11
C TYR A 31 16.61 6.90 1.64
N VAL A 32 16.29 8.11 1.20
CA VAL A 32 16.46 8.55 -0.17
C VAL A 32 17.40 9.75 -0.20
N ARG A 33 17.99 10.02 -1.37
CA ARG A 33 18.79 11.22 -1.56
C ARG A 33 17.91 12.46 -1.40
N SER A 34 18.43 13.49 -0.74
CA SER A 34 17.71 14.76 -0.58
C SER A 34 17.18 15.30 -1.92
N HIS A 35 15.97 15.88 -1.92
CA HIS A 35 15.24 16.39 -3.08
C HIS A 35 14.74 15.33 -4.08
N HIS A 36 15.02 14.04 -3.86
CA HIS A 36 14.56 12.95 -4.74
C HIS A 36 13.34 12.23 -4.19
N GLU A 37 12.80 12.66 -3.05
CA GLU A 37 11.70 12.01 -2.35
C GLU A 37 10.48 11.86 -3.26
N LYS A 38 10.12 12.93 -3.98
CA LYS A 38 8.99 12.94 -4.94
C LYS A 38 9.19 12.05 -6.16
N ASN A 39 10.45 11.89 -6.59
CA ASN A 39 10.75 11.07 -7.75
C ASN A 39 10.70 9.59 -7.36
N VAL A 40 11.28 9.25 -6.21
CA VAL A 40 11.22 7.90 -5.65
C VAL A 40 9.77 7.49 -5.35
N SER A 41 8.95 8.39 -4.80
CA SER A 41 7.53 8.10 -4.58
C SER A 41 6.80 7.78 -5.89
N ALA A 42 6.97 8.60 -6.93
CA ALA A 42 6.37 8.36 -8.24
C ALA A 42 6.84 7.04 -8.89
N GLN A 43 8.11 6.67 -8.72
CA GLN A 43 8.63 5.39 -9.20
C GLN A 43 8.05 4.19 -8.47
N LEU A 44 7.87 4.30 -7.14
CA LEU A 44 7.27 3.24 -6.31
C LEU A 44 5.77 3.09 -6.61
N GLU A 45 5.05 4.19 -6.75
CA GLU A 45 3.65 4.20 -7.19
C GLU A 45 3.51 3.56 -8.57
N GLY A 46 4.42 3.87 -9.51
CA GLY A 46 4.45 3.23 -10.83
C GLY A 46 4.75 1.73 -10.80
N LYS A 47 5.31 1.22 -9.71
CA LYS A 47 5.52 -0.22 -9.45
C LYS A 47 4.38 -0.84 -8.63
N SER A 48 3.29 -0.11 -8.43
CA SER A 48 2.12 -0.52 -7.63
C SER A 48 2.41 -0.76 -6.15
N TYR A 49 3.42 -0.08 -5.59
CA TYR A 49 3.62 -0.06 -4.14
C TYR A 49 2.81 1.06 -3.49
N GLU A 50 2.34 0.81 -2.27
CA GLU A 50 1.79 1.86 -1.43
C GLU A 50 2.94 2.73 -0.89
N VAL A 51 2.85 4.05 -1.11
CA VAL A 51 3.88 5.01 -0.72
C VAL A 51 3.30 6.06 0.21
N PHE A 52 4.03 6.33 1.29
CA PHE A 52 3.71 7.42 2.20
C PHE A 52 4.83 8.46 2.21
N LEU A 53 4.61 9.56 1.49
CA LEU A 53 5.52 10.72 1.47
C LEU A 53 4.80 11.98 2.02
N PRO A 54 4.84 12.20 3.35
CA PRO A 54 4.26 13.40 3.93
C PRO A 54 5.08 14.65 3.54
N LEU A 55 4.43 15.57 2.84
CA LEU A 55 4.98 16.88 2.46
C LEU A 55 4.27 17.97 3.25
N TYR A 56 5.01 18.95 3.76
CA TYR A 56 4.45 20.14 4.42
C TYR A 56 4.86 21.42 3.68
N TRP A 57 4.08 22.48 3.86
CA TRP A 57 4.39 23.79 3.29
C TRP A 57 5.19 24.64 4.27
N ALA A 58 6.36 25.11 3.83
CA ALA A 58 7.22 26.02 4.56
C ALA A 58 7.39 27.33 3.77
N ARG A 59 7.35 28.46 4.46
CA ARG A 59 7.59 29.78 3.85
C ARG A 59 9.04 30.19 4.08
N HIS A 60 9.86 30.17 3.03
CA HIS A 60 11.26 30.58 3.10
C HIS A 60 11.42 32.03 2.63
N ARG A 61 12.23 32.80 3.34
CA ARG A 61 12.65 34.13 2.90
C ARG A 61 13.90 33.99 2.04
N TRP A 62 13.79 34.34 0.77
CA TRP A 62 14.94 34.67 -0.06
C TRP A 62 15.19 36.16 0.07
N ALA A 63 16.44 36.59 -0.17
CA ALA A 63 16.94 37.94 0.16
C ALA A 63 15.96 39.08 -0.18
N ASP A 64 15.20 38.94 -1.26
CA ASP A 64 14.21 39.92 -1.73
C ASP A 64 12.75 39.45 -1.63
N ARG A 65 12.47 38.14 -1.54
CA ARG A 65 11.10 37.61 -1.66
C ARG A 65 10.82 36.42 -0.75
N TRP A 66 9.56 36.29 -0.34
CA TRP A 66 9.08 35.09 0.34
C TRP A 66 8.57 34.06 -0.67
N LYS A 67 8.92 32.79 -0.48
CA LYS A 67 8.45 31.69 -1.33
C LYS A 67 7.93 30.54 -0.46
N THR A 68 6.75 30.02 -0.82
CA THR A 68 6.20 28.81 -0.23
C THR A 68 6.80 27.60 -0.93
N LEU A 69 7.43 26.71 -0.16
CA LEU A 69 8.08 25.49 -0.64
C LEU A 69 7.39 24.28 0.00
N SER A 70 7.26 23.20 -0.76
CA SER A 70 6.85 21.89 -0.23
C SER A 70 8.09 21.12 0.21
N LEU A 71 8.24 20.87 1.51
CA LEU A 71 9.38 20.14 2.08
C LEU A 71 8.93 18.76 2.61
N PRO A 72 9.80 17.75 2.56
CA PRO A 72 9.53 16.45 3.18
C PRO A 72 9.54 16.56 4.70
N LEU A 73 8.63 15.85 5.37
CA LEU A 73 8.53 15.85 6.83
C LEU A 73 9.74 15.22 7.52
N PHE A 74 10.41 14.28 6.84
CA PHE A 74 11.56 13.55 7.35
C PHE A 74 12.82 13.89 6.52
N PRO A 75 13.96 14.22 7.16
CA PRO A 75 15.22 14.58 6.51
C PRO A 75 16.06 13.39 6.01
#